data_AF-A0A2N7QST8-F1
#
_entry.id   AF-A0A2N7QST8-F1
#
_cell.length_a   1.000
_cell.length_b   1.000
_cell.length_c   1.000
_cell.angle_alpha   90.00
_cell.angle_beta   90.00
_cell.angle_gamma   90.00
#
_symmetry.space_group_name_H-M   'P 1'
#
loop_
_entity.id
_entity.type
_entity.pdbx_description
1 polymer ?
#
loop_
_entity_poly.entity_id
_entity_poly.type
_entity_poly.pdbx_seq_one_letter_code
_entity_poly.pdbx_strand_id
1 'polypeptide(L)'
;MLLAAGVAALVSVATFSFFTYISPFLLQLGGLDADGLGAAMLCFGACAIGGNLLGGWCADRCTAQRDTLLALAALALNLAGFYLLRGQPLALLALCGTLGLLFFALVTLSTMRLLRLAQRHCPGSDAVAAGLNIAAFNAGTAAGGALGAALIVSFGLPSIAIGGALAALLAMLLLWCQSRKLDAPL
;
A
#
# COMPACT_ATOMS: atom_id res chain seq x y z
N MET A 1 -4.67 -17.59 8.70
CA MET A 1 -4.58 -16.21 9.22
C MET A 1 -3.24 -15.55 8.95
N LEU A 2 -2.12 -16.20 9.30
CA LEU A 2 -0.76 -15.66 9.12
C LEU A 2 -0.43 -15.20 7.69
N LEU A 3 -0.90 -15.93 6.67
CA LEU A 3 -0.70 -15.55 5.27
C LEU A 3 -1.41 -14.24 4.90
N ALA A 4 -2.66 -14.05 5.33
CA ALA A 4 -3.39 -12.81 5.08
C ALA A 4 -2.79 -11.61 5.84
N ALA A 5 -2.29 -11.84 7.06
CA ALA A 5 -1.53 -10.83 7.80
C ALA A 5 -0.18 -10.51 7.12
N GLY A 6 0.51 -11.50 6.55
CA GLY A 6 1.75 -11.30 5.79
C GLY A 6 1.54 -10.44 4.54
N VAL A 7 0.41 -10.60 3.85
CA VAL A 7 0.02 -9.73 2.72
C VAL A 7 -0.20 -8.29 3.18
N ALA A 8 -0.93 -8.10 4.28
CA ALA A 8 -1.12 -6.77 4.87
C ALA A 8 0.21 -6.10 5.23
N ALA A 9 1.13 -6.85 5.87
CA ALA A 9 2.47 -6.37 6.17
C ALA A 9 3.24 -5.95 4.92
N LEU A 10 3.21 -6.77 3.85
CA LEU A 10 3.91 -6.47 2.60
C LEU A 10 3.34 -5.23 1.89
N VAL A 11 2.01 -5.05 1.88
CA VAL A 11 1.34 -3.85 1.38
C VAL A 11 1.82 -2.61 2.13
N SER A 12 1.92 -2.70 3.47
CA SER A 12 2.43 -1.61 4.30
C SER A 12 3.88 -1.30 3.99
N VAL A 13 4.74 -2.32 3.89
CA VAL A 13 6.16 -2.13 3.57
C VAL A 13 6.30 -1.34 2.26
N ALA A 14 5.59 -1.77 1.22
CA ALA A 14 5.67 -1.13 -0.10
C ALA A 14 5.16 0.33 -0.09
N THR A 15 4.10 0.61 0.66
CA THR A 15 3.54 1.96 0.72
C THR A 15 4.38 2.88 1.58
N PHE A 16 4.78 2.44 2.77
CA PHE A 16 5.49 3.26 3.74
C PHE A 16 6.99 3.38 3.47
N SER A 17 7.58 2.56 2.60
CA SER A 17 8.94 2.83 2.09
C SER A 17 9.02 4.13 1.29
N PHE A 18 7.91 4.53 0.67
CA PHE A 18 7.79 5.80 -0.03
C PHE A 18 7.13 6.88 0.86
N PHE A 19 5.95 6.57 1.42
CA PHE A 19 5.10 7.55 2.07
C PHE A 19 5.76 8.21 3.29
N THR A 20 6.60 7.48 4.03
CA THR A 20 7.40 8.04 5.15
C THR A 20 8.25 9.24 4.72
N TYR A 21 8.68 9.27 3.46
CA TYR A 21 9.55 10.30 2.90
C TYR A 21 8.86 11.10 1.79
N ILE A 22 7.52 11.09 1.74
CA ILE A 22 6.77 11.80 0.70
C ILE A 22 6.97 13.32 0.77
N SER A 23 7.04 13.88 1.98
CA SER A 23 7.24 15.32 2.19
C SER A 23 8.57 15.81 1.57
N PRO A 24 9.74 15.25 1.92
CA PRO A 24 10.99 15.66 1.28
C PRO A 24 10.99 15.37 -0.23
N PHE A 25 10.33 14.31 -0.69
CA PHE A 25 10.21 14.03 -2.12
C PHE A 25 9.46 15.14 -2.87
N LEU A 26 8.28 15.53 -2.38
CA LEU A 26 7.46 16.57 -3.01
C LEU A 26 8.13 17.95 -2.99
N LEU A 27 8.79 18.29 -1.89
CA LEU A 27 9.46 19.58 -1.75
C LEU A 27 10.75 19.66 -2.58
N GLN A 28 11.62 18.66 -2.49
CA GLN A 28 12.96 18.72 -3.10
C GLN A 28 12.98 18.29 -4.56
N LEU A 29 12.19 17.28 -4.94
CA LEU A 29 12.15 16.76 -6.30
C LEU A 29 10.95 17.31 -7.07
N GLY A 30 9.81 17.45 -6.39
CA GLY A 30 8.56 17.96 -6.96
C GLY A 30 8.54 19.45 -7.25
N GLY A 31 9.43 20.23 -6.62
CA GLY A 31 9.39 21.68 -6.68
C GLY A 31 8.13 22.28 -6.04
N LEU A 32 7.44 21.52 -5.20
CA LEU A 32 6.32 22.05 -4.41
C LEU A 32 6.86 22.86 -3.22
N ASP A 33 6.13 23.90 -2.92
CA ASP A 33 6.21 24.74 -1.73
C ASP A 33 5.28 24.20 -0.62
N ALA A 34 5.33 24.81 0.57
CA ALA A 34 4.61 24.32 1.75
C ALA A 34 3.09 24.22 1.52
N ASP A 35 2.50 25.18 0.79
CA ASP A 35 1.09 25.18 0.44
C ASP A 35 0.76 24.03 -0.53
N GLY A 36 1.64 23.77 -1.51
CA GLY A 36 1.51 22.65 -2.43
C GLY A 36 1.57 21.29 -1.71
N LEU A 37 2.47 21.15 -0.72
CA LEU A 37 2.52 19.97 0.15
C LEU A 37 1.21 19.81 0.95
N GLY A 38 0.70 20.91 1.52
CA GLY A 38 -0.58 20.91 2.23
C GLY A 38 -1.75 20.45 1.34
N ALA A 39 -1.82 20.98 0.11
CA ALA A 39 -2.81 20.57 -0.88
C ALA A 39 -2.69 19.09 -1.25
N ALA A 40 -1.46 18.57 -1.39
CA ALA A 40 -1.21 17.17 -1.67
C ALA A 40 -1.66 16.25 -0.53
N MET A 41 -1.39 16.62 0.72
CA MET A 41 -1.83 15.86 1.89
C MET A 41 -3.35 15.92 2.08
N LEU A 42 -3.98 17.06 1.77
CA LEU A 42 -5.43 17.19 1.76
C LEU A 42 -6.07 16.30 0.68
N CYS A 43 -5.53 16.32 -0.53
CA CYS A 43 -5.98 15.47 -1.64
C CYS A 43 -5.81 13.98 -1.29
N PHE A 44 -4.66 13.60 -0.74
CA PHE A 44 -4.41 12.25 -0.22
C PHE A 44 -5.48 11.85 0.81
N GLY A 45 -5.79 12.71 1.78
CA GLY A 45 -6.81 12.45 2.80
C GLY A 45 -8.23 12.32 2.23
N ALA A 46 -8.62 13.19 1.29
CA ALA A 46 -9.92 13.11 0.64
C ALA A 46 -10.06 11.82 -0.20
N CYS A 47 -9.03 11.48 -0.95
CA CYS A 47 -8.99 10.24 -1.73
C CYS A 47 -8.90 8.99 -0.83
N ALA A 48 -8.27 9.07 0.34
CA ALA A 48 -8.25 7.97 1.31
C ALA A 48 -9.65 7.56 1.77
N ILE A 49 -10.56 8.53 1.96
CA ILE A 49 -11.97 8.25 2.26
C ILE A 49 -12.60 7.46 1.11
N GLY A 50 -12.42 7.92 -0.13
CA GLY A 50 -12.87 7.21 -1.33
C GLY A 50 -12.27 5.79 -1.44
N GLY A 51 -11.01 5.63 -1.03
CA GLY A 51 -10.28 4.36 -1.06
C GLY A 51 -10.90 3.33 -0.11
N ASN A 52 -11.25 3.75 1.11
CA ASN A 52 -11.95 2.88 2.06
C ASN A 52 -13.31 2.43 1.52
N LEU A 53 -14.09 3.35 0.95
CA LEU A 53 -15.41 3.03 0.36
C LEU A 53 -15.28 2.06 -0.82
N LEU A 54 -14.34 2.32 -1.73
CA LEU A 54 -14.09 1.49 -2.90
C LEU A 54 -13.56 0.11 -2.49
N GLY A 55 -12.64 0.05 -1.52
CA GLY A 55 -12.12 -1.19 -0.95
C GLY A 55 -13.21 -2.02 -0.27
N GLY A 56 -14.13 -1.40 0.46
CA GLY A 56 -15.28 -2.07 1.06
C GLY A 56 -16.23 -2.64 0.00
N TRP A 57 -16.57 -1.84 -1.02
CA TRP A 57 -17.40 -2.28 -2.13
C TRP A 57 -16.79 -3.46 -2.91
N CYS A 58 -15.49 -3.38 -3.22
CA CYS A 58 -14.74 -4.47 -3.84
C CYS A 58 -14.69 -5.71 -2.95
N ALA A 59 -14.51 -5.54 -1.64
CA ALA A 59 -14.53 -6.67 -0.71
C ALA A 59 -15.86 -7.43 -0.76
N ASP A 60 -16.98 -6.74 -0.91
CA ASP A 60 -18.33 -7.34 -0.90
C ASP A 60 -18.72 -8.00 -2.23
N ARG A 61 -18.21 -7.51 -3.37
CA ARG A 61 -18.64 -8.00 -4.70
C ARG A 61 -17.64 -8.86 -5.45
N CYS A 62 -16.35 -8.79 -5.14
CA CYS A 62 -15.31 -9.33 -6.01
C CYS A 62 -14.52 -10.49 -5.40
N THR A 63 -13.77 -11.19 -6.27
CA THR A 63 -12.78 -12.18 -5.86
C THR A 63 -11.61 -11.47 -5.19
N ALA A 64 -11.61 -11.42 -3.85
CA ALA A 64 -10.64 -10.69 -3.02
C ALA A 64 -9.17 -10.78 -3.47
N GLN A 65 -8.76 -11.90 -4.06
CA GLN A 65 -7.39 -12.10 -4.54
C GLN A 65 -7.07 -11.34 -5.84
N ARG A 66 -7.96 -11.34 -6.83
CA ARG A 66 -7.72 -10.65 -8.12
C ARG A 66 -7.64 -9.14 -7.91
N ASP A 67 -8.52 -8.62 -7.07
CA ASP A 67 -8.58 -7.19 -6.74
C ASP A 67 -7.34 -6.75 -5.96
N THR A 68 -6.85 -7.58 -5.04
CA THR A 68 -5.59 -7.28 -4.31
C THR A 68 -4.39 -7.25 -5.25
N LEU A 69 -4.32 -8.17 -6.24
CA LEU A 69 -3.25 -8.15 -7.25
C LEU A 69 -3.33 -6.90 -8.15
N LEU A 70 -4.52 -6.56 -8.63
CA LEU A 70 -4.76 -5.36 -9.44
C LEU A 70 -4.40 -4.08 -8.67
N ALA A 71 -4.80 -3.98 -7.41
CA ALA A 71 -4.49 -2.84 -6.57
C ALA A 71 -2.99 -2.74 -6.25
N LEU A 72 -2.28 -3.87 -6.05
CA LEU A 72 -0.82 -3.89 -5.92
C LEU A 72 -0.11 -3.45 -7.21
N ALA A 73 -0.59 -3.90 -8.38
CA ALA A 73 -0.06 -3.46 -9.67
C ALA A 73 -0.27 -1.95 -9.88
N ALA A 74 -1.46 -1.46 -9.55
CA ALA A 74 -1.77 -0.02 -9.60
C ALA A 74 -0.89 0.77 -8.64
N LEU A 75 -0.63 0.26 -7.43
CA LEU A 75 0.28 0.88 -6.47
C LEU A 75 1.71 0.96 -7.01
N ALA A 76 2.21 -0.13 -7.61
CA ALA A 76 3.54 -0.15 -8.22
C ALA A 76 3.67 0.87 -9.37
N LEU A 77 2.65 0.95 -10.24
CA LEU A 77 2.60 1.95 -11.31
C LEU A 77 2.54 3.38 -10.76
N ASN A 78 1.78 3.60 -9.69
CA ASN A 78 1.68 4.90 -9.05
C ASN A 78 3.03 5.36 -8.48
N LEU A 79 3.74 4.46 -7.81
CA LEU A 79 5.09 4.71 -7.27
C LEU A 79 6.12 4.93 -8.38
N ALA A 80 6.05 4.17 -9.48
CA ALA A 80 6.87 4.44 -10.66
C ALA A 80 6.54 5.83 -11.28
N GLY A 81 5.26 6.21 -11.28
CA GLY A 81 4.78 7.52 -11.71
C GLY A 81 5.44 8.66 -10.93
N PHE A 82 5.60 8.54 -9.62
CA PHE A 82 6.33 9.52 -8.80
C PHE A 82 7.77 9.72 -9.30
N TYR A 83 8.46 8.65 -9.70
CA TYR A 83 9.82 8.76 -10.23
C TYR A 83 9.87 9.44 -11.60
N LEU A 84 8.94 9.09 -12.50
CA LEU A 84 8.87 9.58 -13.88
C LEU A 84 8.42 11.04 -13.96
N LEU A 85 7.43 11.42 -13.16
CA LEU A 85 6.76 12.72 -13.19
C LEU A 85 7.24 13.67 -12.09
N ARG A 86 8.42 13.38 -11.50
CA ARG A 86 8.99 14.14 -10.39
C ARG A 86 9.12 15.64 -10.64
N GLY A 87 9.21 16.12 -11.89
CA GLY A 87 9.27 17.56 -12.20
C GLY A 87 7.93 18.24 -12.46
N GLN A 88 6.79 17.54 -12.28
CA GLN A 88 5.46 18.04 -12.63
C GLN A 88 4.56 18.13 -11.39
N PRO A 89 4.40 19.30 -10.76
CA PRO A 89 3.71 19.44 -9.48
C PRO A 89 2.22 19.03 -9.53
N LEU A 90 1.53 19.35 -10.64
CA LEU A 90 0.14 18.91 -10.88
C LEU A 90 0.02 17.38 -10.98
N ALA A 91 0.98 16.72 -11.62
CA ALA A 91 0.99 15.26 -11.71
C ALA A 91 1.24 14.63 -10.33
N LEU A 92 2.14 15.21 -9.54
CA LEU A 92 2.43 14.74 -8.18
C LEU A 92 1.23 14.89 -7.24
N LEU A 93 0.44 15.96 -7.38
CA LEU A 93 -0.84 16.11 -6.66
C LEU A 93 -1.80 14.96 -6.99
N ALA A 94 -1.97 14.64 -8.27
CA ALA A 94 -2.82 13.53 -8.70
C ALA A 94 -2.29 12.16 -8.21
N LEU A 95 -0.96 11.96 -8.27
CA LEU A 95 -0.30 10.75 -7.77
C LEU A 95 -0.44 10.61 -6.24
N CYS A 96 -0.44 11.70 -5.49
CA CYS A 96 -0.72 11.71 -4.05
C CYS A 96 -2.17 11.30 -3.75
N GLY A 97 -3.14 11.86 -4.47
CA GLY A 97 -4.55 11.46 -4.32
C GLY A 97 -4.75 9.97 -4.62
N THR A 98 -4.24 9.51 -5.76
CA THR A 98 -4.34 8.09 -6.16
C THR A 98 -3.55 7.17 -5.23
N LEU A 99 -2.43 7.60 -4.65
CA LEU A 99 -1.70 6.86 -3.61
C LEU A 99 -2.61 6.61 -2.39
N GLY A 100 -3.29 7.66 -1.91
CA GLY A 100 -4.22 7.57 -0.79
C GLY A 100 -5.41 6.66 -1.08
N LEU A 101 -6.00 6.80 -2.27
CA LEU A 101 -7.10 5.95 -2.74
C LEU A 101 -6.69 4.45 -2.72
N LEU A 102 -5.56 4.13 -3.36
CA LEU A 102 -5.08 2.75 -3.51
C LEU A 102 -4.67 2.14 -2.16
N PHE A 103 -3.94 2.90 -1.35
CA PHE A 103 -3.48 2.42 -0.05
C PHE A 103 -4.65 2.06 0.87
N PHE A 104 -5.62 2.96 1.03
CA PHE A 104 -6.76 2.70 1.92
C PHE A 104 -7.72 1.65 1.36
N ALA A 105 -7.83 1.51 0.04
CA ALA A 105 -8.54 0.39 -0.57
C ALA A 105 -7.87 -0.95 -0.21
N LEU A 106 -6.54 -1.04 -0.33
CA LEU A 106 -5.77 -2.23 0.05
C LEU A 106 -5.85 -2.55 1.54
N VAL A 107 -5.83 -1.53 2.40
CA VAL A 107 -6.02 -1.68 3.86
C VAL A 107 -7.38 -2.30 4.17
N THR A 108 -8.44 -1.75 3.57
CA THR A 108 -9.81 -2.24 3.77
C THR A 108 -9.98 -3.67 3.27
N LEU A 109 -9.49 -3.96 2.06
CA LEU A 109 -9.51 -5.30 1.48
C LEU A 109 -8.77 -6.33 2.35
N SER A 110 -7.59 -5.96 2.84
CA SER A 110 -6.76 -6.83 3.69
C SER A 110 -7.44 -7.10 5.04
N THR A 111 -8.05 -6.08 5.63
CA THR A 111 -8.79 -6.19 6.90
C THR A 111 -10.00 -7.10 6.75
N MET A 112 -10.85 -6.84 5.75
CA MET A 112 -12.05 -7.66 5.48
C MET A 112 -11.70 -9.11 5.15
N ARG A 113 -10.64 -9.35 4.38
CA ARG A 113 -10.16 -10.71 4.07
C ARG A 113 -9.77 -11.46 5.32
N LEU A 114 -9.06 -10.82 6.25
CA LEU A 114 -8.62 -11.46 7.49
C LEU A 114 -9.81 -11.76 8.42
N LEU A 115 -10.76 -10.83 8.57
CA LEU A 115 -11.99 -11.04 9.34
C LEU A 115 -12.82 -12.21 8.78
N ARG A 116 -13.05 -12.27 7.46
CA ARG A 116 -13.77 -13.40 6.84
C ARG A 116 -13.05 -14.72 7.04
N LEU A 117 -11.71 -14.72 7.01
CA LEU A 117 -10.93 -15.93 7.30
C LEU A 117 -11.10 -16.36 8.75
N ALA A 118 -11.20 -15.40 9.68
CA ALA A 118 -11.42 -15.64 11.10
C ALA A 118 -12.77 -16.29 11.36
N GLN A 119 -13.84 -15.69 10.83
CA GLN A 119 -15.18 -16.22 10.97
C GLN A 119 -15.31 -17.65 10.44
N ARG A 120 -14.58 -18.00 9.36
CA ARG A 120 -14.62 -19.35 8.78
C ARG A 120 -13.84 -20.40 9.57
N HIS A 121 -12.66 -20.06 10.10
CA HIS A 121 -11.76 -21.07 10.68
C HIS A 121 -11.73 -21.05 12.21
N CYS A 122 -12.04 -19.91 12.84
CA CYS A 122 -12.02 -19.73 14.29
C CYS A 122 -13.14 -18.76 14.72
N PRO A 123 -14.42 -19.21 14.74
CA PRO A 123 -15.55 -18.37 15.13
C PRO A 123 -15.33 -17.72 16.51
N GLY A 124 -15.60 -16.41 16.65
CA GLY A 124 -15.40 -15.65 17.89
C GLY A 124 -14.01 -15.03 18.08
N SER A 125 -13.09 -15.19 17.11
CA SER A 125 -11.73 -14.64 17.17
C SER A 125 -11.53 -13.32 16.41
N ASP A 126 -12.63 -12.59 16.10
CA ASP A 126 -12.60 -11.39 15.25
C ASP A 126 -11.68 -10.30 15.80
N ALA A 127 -11.70 -10.09 17.13
CA ALA A 127 -10.83 -9.12 17.80
C ALA A 127 -9.33 -9.48 17.65
N VAL A 128 -9.00 -10.77 17.74
CA VAL A 128 -7.62 -11.26 17.59
C VAL A 128 -7.17 -11.10 16.14
N ALA A 129 -8.04 -11.41 15.18
CA ALA A 129 -7.77 -11.22 13.76
C ALA A 129 -7.53 -9.74 13.43
N ALA A 130 -8.41 -8.84 13.88
CA ALA A 130 -8.22 -7.40 13.68
C ALA A 130 -6.91 -6.89 14.33
N GLY A 131 -6.62 -7.30 15.56
CA GLY A 131 -5.38 -6.94 16.26
C GLY A 131 -4.13 -7.43 15.53
N LEU A 132 -4.15 -8.67 15.00
CA LEU A 132 -3.06 -9.22 14.19
C LEU A 132 -2.86 -8.41 12.89
N ASN A 133 -3.94 -7.94 12.27
CA ASN A 133 -3.87 -7.09 11.08
C ASN A 133 -3.13 -5.79 11.38
N ILE A 134 -3.54 -5.10 12.45
CA ILE A 134 -2.94 -3.83 12.88
C ILE A 134 -1.46 -4.03 13.22
N ALA A 135 -1.12 -5.10 13.94
CA ALA A 135 0.27 -5.42 14.26
C ALA A 135 1.10 -5.64 12.99
N ALA A 136 0.56 -6.37 12.02
CA ALA A 136 1.20 -6.58 10.72
C ALA A 136 1.37 -5.27 9.94
N PHE A 137 0.36 -4.40 9.95
CA PHE A 137 0.45 -3.07 9.33
C PHE A 137 1.57 -2.25 9.95
N ASN A 138 1.63 -2.14 11.28
CA ASN A 138 2.64 -1.36 11.99
C ASN A 138 4.06 -1.92 11.80
N ALA A 139 4.22 -3.24 11.85
CA ALA A 139 5.49 -3.89 11.56
C ALA A 139 5.95 -3.59 10.13
N GLY A 140 5.02 -3.65 9.17
CA GLY A 140 5.30 -3.29 7.79
C GLY A 140 5.63 -1.81 7.60
N THR A 141 4.98 -0.90 8.33
CA THR A 141 5.32 0.53 8.32
C THR A 141 6.73 0.77 8.83
N ALA A 142 7.11 0.14 9.95
CA ALA A 142 8.46 0.25 10.51
C ALA A 142 9.52 -0.29 9.54
N ALA A 143 9.30 -1.48 8.99
CA ALA A 143 10.20 -2.09 8.01
C ALA A 143 10.26 -1.28 6.70
N GLY A 144 9.13 -0.76 6.23
CA GLY A 144 9.04 0.12 5.06
C GLY A 144 9.86 1.39 5.27
N GLY A 145 9.66 2.10 6.39
CA GLY A 145 10.45 3.28 6.74
C GLY A 145 11.95 2.99 6.78
N ALA A 146 12.37 1.88 7.40
CA ALA A 146 13.77 1.47 7.45
C ALA A 146 14.35 1.17 6.05
N LEU A 147 13.59 0.49 5.18
CA LEU A 147 13.97 0.26 3.79
C LEU A 147 14.11 1.57 3.00
N GLY A 148 13.14 2.48 3.16
CA GLY A 148 13.19 3.81 2.55
C GLY A 148 14.44 4.58 2.98
N ALA A 149 14.75 4.59 4.29
CA ALA A 149 15.97 5.20 4.81
C ALA A 149 17.24 4.62 4.17
N ALA A 150 17.35 3.29 4.12
CA ALA A 150 18.51 2.60 3.56
C ALA A 150 18.70 2.92 2.06
N LEU A 151 17.60 3.00 1.30
CA LEU A 151 17.61 3.41 -0.10
C LEU A 151 18.08 4.85 -0.27
N ILE A 152 17.61 5.77 0.57
CA ILE A 152 18.04 7.18 0.53
C ILE A 152 19.55 7.29 0.77
N VAL A 153 20.07 6.58 1.78
CA VAL A 153 21.51 6.61 2.11
C VAL A 153 22.36 6.05 0.97
N SER A 154 21.88 5.01 0.29
CA SER A 154 22.68 4.30 -0.72
C SER A 154 22.56 4.89 -2.13
N PHE A 155 21.37 5.38 -2.51
CA PHE A 155 21.02 5.76 -3.89
C PHE A 155 20.33 7.13 -4.00
N GLY A 156 20.17 7.85 -2.90
CA GLY A 156 19.56 9.18 -2.85
C GLY A 156 18.03 9.17 -2.85
N LEU A 157 17.45 10.35 -2.68
CA LEU A 157 16.00 10.53 -2.49
C LEU A 157 15.13 10.00 -3.64
N PRO A 158 15.46 10.12 -4.94
CA PRO A 158 14.61 9.60 -6.01
C PRO A 158 14.43 8.07 -5.96
N SER A 159 15.37 7.35 -5.36
CA SER A 159 15.38 5.89 -5.34
C SER A 159 14.22 5.27 -4.56
N ILE A 160 13.62 6.01 -3.61
CA ILE A 160 12.51 5.51 -2.78
C ILE A 160 11.27 5.18 -3.60
N ALA A 161 11.04 5.92 -4.70
CA ALA A 161 9.90 5.70 -5.59
C ALA A 161 10.06 4.36 -6.34
N ILE A 162 11.27 4.08 -6.84
CA ILE A 162 11.60 2.80 -7.48
C ILE A 162 11.60 1.67 -6.47
N GLY A 163 12.21 1.88 -5.30
CA GLY A 163 12.26 0.87 -4.23
C GLY A 163 10.88 0.48 -3.72
N GLY A 164 9.98 1.45 -3.53
CA GLY A 164 8.59 1.18 -3.19
C GLY A 164 7.84 0.43 -4.31
N ALA A 165 8.06 0.80 -5.58
CA ALA A 165 7.47 0.07 -6.71
C ALA A 165 7.96 -1.39 -6.77
N LEU A 166 9.26 -1.62 -6.56
CA LEU A 166 9.84 -2.97 -6.50
C LEU A 166 9.28 -3.76 -5.31
N ALA A 167 9.13 -3.13 -4.14
CA ALA A 167 8.51 -3.76 -2.98
C ALA A 167 7.05 -4.16 -3.24
N ALA A 168 6.27 -3.30 -3.93
CA ALA A 168 4.90 -3.60 -4.34
C ALA A 168 4.85 -4.78 -5.34
N LEU A 169 5.76 -4.82 -6.32
CA LEU A 169 5.87 -5.94 -7.26
C LEU A 169 6.27 -7.24 -6.55
N LEU A 170 7.18 -7.18 -5.58
CA LEU A 170 7.60 -8.34 -4.80
C LEU A 170 6.45 -8.86 -3.93
N ALA A 171 5.68 -7.97 -3.32
CA ALA A 171 4.44 -8.31 -2.61
C ALA A 171 3.42 -8.99 -3.53
N MET A 172 3.26 -8.48 -4.76
CA MET A 172 2.37 -9.05 -5.78
C MET A 172 2.81 -10.47 -6.19
N LEU A 173 4.12 -10.66 -6.41
CA LEU A 173 4.69 -11.94 -6.82
C LEU A 173 4.56 -12.99 -5.71
N LEU A 174 4.79 -12.60 -4.45
CA LEU A 174 4.57 -13.47 -3.30
C LEU A 174 3.09 -13.86 -3.15
N LEU A 175 2.16 -12.90 -3.33
CA LEU A 175 0.73 -13.18 -3.28
C LEU A 175 0.28 -14.14 -4.39
N TRP A 176 0.84 -13.99 -5.59
CA TRP A 176 0.56 -14.88 -6.73
C TRP A 176 1.16 -16.28 -6.57
N CYS A 177 2.39 -16.40 -6.05
CA CYS A 177 3.00 -17.70 -5.76
C CYS A 177 2.25 -18.44 -4.64
N GLN A 178 1.73 -17.72 -3.65
CA GLN A 178 0.96 -18.32 -2.55
C GLN A 178 -0.39 -18.85 -3.02
N SER A 179 -1.08 -18.15 -3.91
CA SER A 179 -2.37 -18.63 -4.41
C SER A 179 -2.24 -19.90 -5.26
N ARG A 180 -1.20 -20.01 -6.08
CA ARG A 180 -0.89 -21.25 -6.81
C ARG A 180 -0.63 -22.45 -5.91
N LYS A 181 -0.08 -22.24 -4.71
CA LYS A 181 0.16 -23.32 -3.73
C LYS A 181 -1.11 -23.74 -2.98
N LEU A 182 -2.10 -22.87 -2.87
CA LEU A 182 -3.39 -23.16 -2.22
C LEU A 182 -4.40 -23.80 -3.18
N ASP A 183 -4.25 -23.56 -4.49
CA ASP A 183 -5.10 -24.13 -5.54
C ASP A 183 -4.53 -25.44 -6.15
N ALA A 184 -3.42 -25.97 -5.62
CA ALA A 184 -2.89 -27.26 -6.05
C ALA A 184 -3.79 -28.40 -5.51
N PRO A 185 -4.28 -29.32 -6.36
CA PRO A 185 -5.10 -30.43 -5.90
C PRO A 185 -4.27 -31.32 -4.98
N LEU A 186 -4.86 -31.68 -3.82
CA LEU A 186 -4.35 -32.72 -2.93
C LEU A 186 -4.21 -34.05 -3.66
#